data_AF-A0AAV2INC4-F1
#
_entry.id   AF-A0AAV2INC4-F1
#
_cell.length_a   1.000
_cell.length_b   1.000
_cell.length_c   1.000
_cell.angle_alpha   90.00
_cell.angle_beta   90.00
_cell.angle_gamma   90.00
#
_symmetry.space_group_name_H-M   'P 1'
#
loop_
_entity.id
_entity.type
_entity.pdbx_description
1 polymer ?
#
loop_
_entity_poly.entity_id
_entity_poly.type
_entity_poly.pdbx_seq_one_letter_code
_entity_poly.pdbx_strand_id
1 'polypeptide(L)'
;MEVIKLIAFLTVRIQVSYTSTARPRFHAGTTREYPFGNSRGSTNKRTGTGRIGMVWKYTEKDDRTCPCRACKNSENPRKDWGLIRVITAVHVVYDTSEALQTTCRFGFDSEKSPDVTIEGVDMERADVNDDRCHLACVTHDLQLLNRLKVQWSRYPGLHKKVTEKFDRPDDNLVAIVSHPHGCSKHVSLGSWTHKMTTGESSPGHPYVMYTYTTATCPGSSGATVYIMGRSWGLWYNQIHSGYNGEDNFSGNGCD
;
A
#
# COMPACT_ATOMS: atom_id res chain seq x y z
N MET A 1 8.77 -12.48 14.88
CA MET A 1 9.55 -11.37 14.30
C MET A 1 9.87 -11.52 12.83
N GLU A 2 10.15 -12.73 12.29
CA GLU A 2 10.47 -12.89 10.86
C GLU A 2 9.37 -12.42 9.90
N VAL A 3 8.09 -12.64 10.24
CA VAL A 3 6.98 -12.13 9.42
C VAL A 3 6.99 -10.60 9.33
N ILE A 4 7.36 -9.90 10.41
CA ILE A 4 7.45 -8.43 10.43
C ILE A 4 8.61 -7.97 9.55
N LYS A 5 9.74 -8.67 9.59
CA LYS A 5 10.87 -8.39 8.67
C LYS A 5 10.46 -8.58 7.21
N LEU A 6 9.67 -9.61 6.91
CA LEU A 6 9.13 -9.81 5.57
C LEU A 6 8.14 -8.70 5.17
N ILE A 7 7.23 -8.31 6.06
CA ILE A 7 6.32 -7.19 5.82
C ILE A 7 7.13 -5.92 5.56
N ALA A 8 8.15 -5.64 6.38
CA ALA A 8 9.05 -4.51 6.20
C ALA A 8 9.79 -4.53 4.86
N PHE A 9 10.23 -5.71 4.40
CA PHE A 9 10.83 -5.86 3.08
C PHE A 9 9.85 -5.52 1.94
N LEU A 10 8.57 -5.85 2.11
CA LEU A 10 7.52 -5.62 1.12
C LEU A 10 6.89 -4.22 1.21
N THR A 11 7.16 -3.47 2.28
CA THR A 11 6.69 -2.10 2.49
C THR A 11 7.46 -1.12 1.61
N VAL A 12 6.72 -0.22 0.96
CA VAL A 12 7.26 0.87 0.15
C VAL A 12 6.83 2.21 0.66
N ARG A 13 7.70 3.21 0.47
CA ARG A 13 7.32 4.61 0.57
C ARG A 13 6.70 5.03 -0.75
N ILE A 14 5.53 5.66 -0.71
CA ILE A 14 4.86 6.24 -1.87
C ILE A 14 5.07 7.75 -1.83
N GLN A 15 5.36 8.34 -2.97
CA GLN A 15 5.33 9.78 -3.19
C GLN A 15 4.46 10.10 -4.40
N VAL A 16 3.44 10.91 -4.19
CA VAL A 16 2.53 11.39 -5.22
C VAL A 16 2.78 12.88 -5.45
N SER A 17 2.93 13.29 -6.70
CA SER A 17 3.29 14.67 -7.06
C SER A 17 2.17 15.44 -7.76
N TYR A 18 0.97 14.86 -7.84
CA TYR A 18 -0.20 15.46 -8.46
C TYR A 18 -1.47 15.06 -7.71
N THR A 19 -2.40 16.00 -7.61
CA THR A 19 -3.74 15.76 -7.06
C THR A 19 -4.75 15.83 -8.21
N SER A 20 -5.44 14.73 -8.48
CA SER A 20 -6.37 14.63 -9.60
C SER A 20 -7.47 15.68 -9.50
N THR A 21 -7.82 16.26 -10.65
CA THR A 21 -9.02 17.11 -10.80
C THR A 21 -10.31 16.33 -10.61
N ALA A 22 -10.27 15.00 -10.75
CA ALA A 22 -11.41 14.11 -10.58
C ALA A 22 -11.66 13.69 -9.12
N ARG A 23 -10.80 14.09 -8.15
CA ARG A 23 -11.11 13.86 -6.74
C ARG A 23 -12.44 14.53 -6.39
N PRO A 24 -13.30 13.89 -5.59
CA PRO A 24 -14.50 14.55 -5.10
C PRO A 24 -14.08 15.63 -4.09
N ARG A 25 -14.91 16.67 -3.96
CA ARG A 25 -14.70 17.67 -2.91
C ARG A 25 -15.15 17.15 -1.54
N PHE A 26 -16.21 16.35 -1.53
CA PHE A 26 -16.83 15.80 -0.33
C PHE A 26 -17.01 14.29 -0.46
N HIS A 27 -17.07 13.57 0.65
CA HIS A 27 -17.51 12.18 0.66
C HIS A 27 -18.95 12.07 0.11
N ALA A 28 -19.22 11.02 -0.66
CA ALA A 28 -20.50 10.82 -1.32
C ALA A 28 -21.68 10.89 -0.33
N GLY A 29 -22.68 11.73 -0.64
CA GLY A 29 -23.86 11.91 0.21
C GLY A 29 -23.62 12.67 1.51
N THR A 30 -22.46 13.31 1.69
CA THR A 30 -22.13 14.09 2.90
C THR A 30 -21.59 15.47 2.55
N THR A 31 -21.48 16.35 3.55
CA THR A 31 -20.76 17.64 3.45
C THR A 31 -19.32 17.55 3.97
N ARG A 32 -18.85 16.36 4.33
CA ARG A 32 -17.50 16.14 4.88
C ARG A 32 -16.48 16.17 3.76
N GLU A 33 -15.41 16.93 3.93
CA GLU A 33 -14.37 17.07 2.92
C GLU A 33 -13.69 15.73 2.63
N TYR A 34 -13.47 15.46 1.35
CA TYR A 34 -12.71 14.28 0.94
C TYR A 34 -11.21 14.61 1.02
N PRO A 35 -10.35 13.66 1.43
CA PRO A 35 -8.91 13.86 1.45
C PRO A 35 -8.35 14.47 0.16
N PHE A 36 -7.69 15.63 0.30
CA PHE A 36 -7.10 16.42 -0.79
C PHE A 36 -8.11 16.95 -1.83
N GLY A 37 -9.42 16.92 -1.56
CA GLY A 37 -10.47 17.42 -2.45
C GLY A 37 -10.41 18.94 -2.69
N ASN A 38 -9.87 19.70 -1.74
CA ASN A 38 -9.62 21.14 -1.91
C ASN A 38 -8.31 21.44 -2.67
N SER A 39 -7.44 20.45 -2.87
CA SER A 39 -6.14 20.60 -3.54
C SER A 39 -6.14 20.06 -4.97
N ARG A 40 -7.31 19.87 -5.57
CA ARG A 40 -7.48 19.35 -6.94
C ARG A 40 -6.70 20.15 -7.98
N GLY A 41 -6.03 19.45 -8.89
CA GLY A 41 -5.17 20.04 -9.92
C GLY A 41 -3.83 20.56 -9.39
N SER A 42 -3.58 20.52 -8.08
CA SER A 42 -2.29 20.97 -7.53
C SER A 42 -1.18 19.95 -7.76
N THR A 43 0.06 20.45 -7.73
CA THR A 43 1.30 19.67 -7.80
C THR A 43 1.99 19.53 -6.43
N ASN A 44 1.22 19.76 -5.35
CA ASN A 44 1.71 19.58 -3.99
C ASN A 44 2.08 18.12 -3.77
N LYS A 45 3.31 17.90 -3.29
CA LYS A 45 3.80 16.55 -3.00
C LYS A 45 3.19 16.04 -1.71
N ARG A 46 2.79 14.77 -1.72
CA ARG A 46 2.38 14.04 -0.52
C ARG A 46 3.01 12.67 -0.48
N THR A 47 3.06 12.11 0.71
CA THR A 47 3.65 10.79 0.96
C THR A 47 2.62 9.85 1.57
N GLY A 48 2.86 8.57 1.36
CA GLY A 48 2.10 7.50 1.96
C GLY A 48 2.94 6.25 2.06
N THR A 49 2.32 5.17 2.51
CA THR A 49 2.91 3.85 2.57
C THR A 49 2.12 2.92 1.66
N GLY A 50 2.81 2.01 0.99
CA GLY A 50 2.19 0.88 0.32
C GLY A 50 2.87 -0.43 0.69
N ARG A 51 2.32 -1.51 0.18
CA ARG A 51 2.95 -2.84 0.25
C ARG A 51 2.85 -3.52 -1.11
N ILE A 52 3.92 -4.19 -1.52
CA ILE A 52 3.85 -5.10 -2.67
C ILE A 52 2.78 -6.17 -2.42
N GLY A 53 1.95 -6.40 -3.44
CA GLY A 53 0.98 -7.49 -3.50
C GLY A 53 1.40 -8.56 -4.50
N MET A 54 1.48 -8.22 -5.78
CA MET A 54 1.81 -9.14 -6.88
C MET A 54 3.04 -8.69 -7.65
N VAL A 55 3.76 -9.65 -8.22
CA VAL A 55 4.93 -9.40 -9.06
C VAL A 55 4.88 -10.31 -10.28
N TRP A 56 4.87 -9.71 -11.47
CA TRP A 56 4.96 -10.41 -12.74
C TRP A 56 6.25 -10.04 -13.46
N LYS A 57 6.76 -10.99 -14.24
CA LYS A 57 7.89 -10.79 -15.16
C LYS A 57 7.35 -11.00 -16.56
N TYR A 58 7.60 -10.05 -17.43
CA TYR A 58 7.38 -10.15 -18.86
C TYR A 58 8.72 -10.30 -19.57
N THR A 59 8.67 -11.03 -20.66
CA THR A 59 9.80 -11.32 -21.54
C THR A 59 9.42 -11.07 -22.99
N GLU A 60 10.40 -11.15 -23.89
CA GLU A 60 10.14 -11.11 -25.33
C GLU A 60 9.05 -12.08 -25.82
N LYS A 61 8.88 -13.22 -25.14
CA LYS A 61 7.87 -14.24 -25.49
C LYS A 61 6.44 -13.81 -25.20
N ASP A 62 6.26 -12.84 -24.31
CA ASP A 62 4.93 -12.35 -23.91
C ASP A 62 4.36 -11.32 -24.89
N ASP A 63 5.16 -10.89 -25.87
CA ASP A 63 4.85 -9.85 -26.87
C ASP A 63 4.26 -8.58 -26.25
N ARG A 64 4.85 -8.15 -25.12
CA ARG A 64 4.45 -6.96 -24.37
C ARG A 64 5.61 -6.03 -24.14
N THR A 65 5.48 -4.79 -24.60
CA THR A 65 6.42 -3.72 -24.31
C THR A 65 6.14 -3.09 -22.95
N CYS A 66 7.19 -2.60 -22.30
CA CYS A 66 7.05 -1.94 -21.01
C CYS A 66 6.23 -0.64 -21.14
N PRO A 67 5.19 -0.42 -20.30
CA PRO A 67 4.34 0.76 -20.37
C PRO A 67 4.95 1.99 -19.68
N CYS A 68 6.20 1.90 -19.22
CA CYS A 68 6.92 2.98 -18.56
C CYS A 68 7.09 4.19 -19.50
N ARG A 69 7.21 5.39 -18.95
CA ARG A 69 7.31 6.62 -19.77
C ARG A 69 8.51 6.58 -20.72
N ALA A 70 9.63 6.02 -20.27
CA ALA A 70 10.83 5.90 -21.08
C ALA A 70 10.65 4.96 -22.28
N CYS A 71 9.98 3.81 -22.10
CA CYS A 71 9.77 2.85 -23.18
C CYS A 71 8.68 3.30 -24.15
N LYS A 72 7.62 3.95 -23.68
CA LYS A 72 6.57 4.51 -24.55
C LYS A 72 7.10 5.53 -25.58
N ASN A 73 8.19 6.24 -25.23
CA ASN A 73 8.80 7.25 -26.09
C ASN A 73 10.08 6.77 -26.77
N SER A 74 10.42 5.48 -26.68
CA SER A 74 11.62 4.91 -27.26
C SER A 74 11.29 4.18 -28.56
N GLU A 75 12.17 4.29 -29.56
CA GLU A 75 12.14 3.45 -30.76
C GLU A 75 12.43 1.98 -30.45
N ASN A 76 13.12 1.70 -29.33
CA ASN A 76 13.50 0.37 -28.88
C ASN A 76 12.92 0.09 -27.48
N PRO A 77 11.60 -0.05 -27.33
CA PRO A 77 10.97 -0.29 -26.04
C PRO A 77 11.42 -1.64 -25.46
N ARG A 78 11.67 -1.68 -24.15
CA ARG A 78 12.08 -2.91 -23.48
C ARG A 78 10.94 -3.93 -23.45
N LYS A 79 11.25 -5.17 -23.84
CA LYS A 79 10.35 -6.33 -23.76
C LYS A 79 10.56 -7.19 -22.52
N ASP A 80 11.76 -7.15 -21.94
CA ASP A 80 12.05 -7.73 -20.64
C ASP A 80 11.84 -6.69 -19.53
N TRP A 81 10.79 -6.88 -18.73
CA TRP A 81 10.43 -5.95 -17.64
C TRP A 81 9.56 -6.61 -16.57
N GLY A 82 9.33 -5.90 -15.48
CA GLY A 82 8.50 -6.35 -14.36
C GLY A 82 7.33 -5.44 -14.08
N LEU A 83 6.19 -6.05 -13.78
CA LEU A 83 5.03 -5.36 -13.23
C LEU A 83 4.95 -5.70 -11.74
N ILE A 84 4.85 -4.68 -10.91
CA ILE A 84 4.71 -4.78 -9.46
C ILE A 84 3.40 -4.10 -9.08
N ARG A 85 2.48 -4.84 -8.48
CA ARG A 85 1.28 -4.28 -7.87
C ARG A 85 1.60 -3.82 -6.46
N VAL A 86 1.43 -2.54 -6.19
CA VAL A 86 1.50 -1.94 -4.87
C VAL A 86 0.08 -1.72 -4.36
N ILE A 87 -0.22 -2.28 -3.18
CA ILE A 87 -1.48 -2.06 -2.48
C ILE A 87 -1.27 -0.89 -1.51
N THR A 88 -2.13 0.11 -1.59
CA THR A 88 -2.15 1.28 -0.69
C THR A 88 -3.58 1.77 -0.54
N ALA A 89 -3.76 2.94 0.09
CA ALA A 89 -5.07 3.53 0.27
C ALA A 89 -5.51 4.40 -0.92
N VAL A 90 -6.81 4.41 -1.25
CA VAL A 90 -7.35 5.22 -2.36
C VAL A 90 -7.12 6.70 -2.09
N HIS A 91 -7.28 7.15 -0.85
CA HIS A 91 -7.00 8.55 -0.56
C HIS A 91 -5.52 8.92 -0.76
N VAL A 92 -4.58 7.96 -0.72
CA VAL A 92 -3.17 8.20 -1.06
C VAL A 92 -3.02 8.36 -2.57
N VAL A 93 -3.50 7.39 -3.37
CA VAL A 93 -3.50 7.44 -4.84
C VAL A 93 -4.92 7.14 -5.33
N TYR A 94 -5.58 8.15 -5.90
CA TYR A 94 -7.01 8.12 -6.18
C TYR A 94 -7.35 7.50 -7.53
N ASP A 95 -6.62 7.88 -8.58
CA ASP A 95 -6.89 7.42 -9.95
C ASP A 95 -5.61 7.28 -10.79
N THR A 96 -5.78 6.91 -12.06
CA THR A 96 -4.68 6.74 -13.02
C THR A 96 -3.88 8.04 -13.23
N SER A 97 -4.49 9.22 -13.17
CA SER A 97 -3.77 10.48 -13.36
C SER A 97 -2.77 10.74 -12.22
N GLU A 98 -3.13 10.37 -10.99
CA GLU A 98 -2.20 10.41 -9.86
C GLU A 98 -1.19 9.27 -9.91
N ALA A 99 -1.60 8.07 -10.32
CA ALA A 99 -0.73 6.90 -10.46
C ALA A 99 0.45 7.21 -11.42
N LEU A 100 0.18 7.86 -12.55
CA LEU A 100 1.19 8.29 -13.51
C LEU A 100 2.18 9.34 -12.97
N GLN A 101 1.82 10.02 -11.88
CA GLN A 101 2.64 11.01 -11.18
C GLN A 101 3.10 10.49 -9.80
N THR A 102 3.12 9.17 -9.64
CA THR A 102 3.50 8.48 -8.41
C THR A 102 4.80 7.70 -8.60
N THR A 103 5.64 7.74 -7.56
CA THR A 103 6.82 6.87 -7.44
C THR A 103 6.77 6.09 -6.14
N CYS A 104 7.31 4.88 -6.14
CA CYS A 104 7.48 4.08 -4.93
C CYS A 104 8.96 3.77 -4.70
N ARG A 105 9.45 3.99 -3.48
CA ARG A 105 10.84 3.77 -3.08
C ARG A 105 10.95 2.51 -2.21
N PHE A 106 11.67 1.52 -2.68
CA PHE A 106 11.98 0.26 -2.00
C PHE A 106 13.22 0.38 -1.12
N GLY A 107 13.24 -0.31 0.02
CA GLY A 107 14.45 -0.41 0.84
C GLY A 107 14.85 0.89 1.55
N PHE A 108 13.93 1.86 1.64
CA PHE A 108 14.17 3.13 2.33
C PHE A 108 14.15 2.96 3.86
N ASP A 109 15.20 2.34 4.40
CA ASP A 109 15.39 2.13 5.84
C ASP A 109 16.12 3.30 6.51
N SER A 110 16.85 4.09 5.73
CA SER A 110 17.56 5.30 6.15
C SER A 110 17.89 6.18 4.93
N GLU A 111 18.31 7.42 5.15
CA GLU A 111 18.77 8.31 4.07
C GLU A 111 19.99 7.78 3.29
N LYS A 112 20.76 6.88 3.90
CA LYS A 112 21.95 6.27 3.28
C LYS A 112 21.66 4.89 2.68
N SER A 113 20.45 4.37 2.85
CA SER A 113 20.12 3.03 2.38
C SER A 113 20.10 3.00 0.85
N PRO A 114 20.68 1.98 0.21
CA PRO A 114 20.47 1.75 -1.20
C PRO A 114 18.98 1.48 -1.41
N ASP A 115 18.33 2.32 -2.20
CA ASP A 115 16.94 2.18 -2.55
C ASP A 115 16.76 1.97 -4.05
N VAL A 116 15.59 1.44 -4.39
CA VAL A 116 15.16 1.34 -5.78
C VAL A 116 13.87 2.11 -5.92
N THR A 117 13.83 3.03 -6.86
CA THR A 117 12.61 3.76 -7.20
C THR A 117 11.92 3.08 -8.39
N ILE A 118 10.64 2.81 -8.25
CA ILE A 118 9.76 2.33 -9.32
C ILE A 118 8.70 3.39 -9.63
N GLU A 119 8.28 3.46 -10.89
CA GLU A 119 7.27 4.42 -11.34
C GLU A 119 5.89 3.77 -11.42
N GLY A 120 4.86 4.52 -11.04
CA GLY A 120 3.46 4.15 -11.29
C GLY A 120 3.10 4.35 -12.75
N VAL A 121 2.34 3.41 -13.30
CA VAL A 121 1.91 3.42 -14.71
C VAL A 121 0.41 3.34 -14.89
N ASP A 122 -0.33 2.84 -13.89
CA ASP A 122 -1.78 2.74 -13.94
C ASP A 122 -2.40 2.50 -12.55
N MET A 123 -3.70 2.75 -12.44
CA MET A 123 -4.55 2.34 -11.32
C MET A 123 -5.39 1.12 -11.74
N GLU A 124 -4.99 -0.09 -11.35
CA GLU A 124 -5.67 -1.31 -11.79
C GLU A 124 -7.02 -1.51 -11.11
N ARG A 125 -7.15 -1.07 -9.86
CA ARG A 125 -8.37 -1.16 -9.07
C ARG A 125 -8.35 -0.10 -7.98
N ALA A 126 -9.49 0.55 -7.75
CA ALA A 126 -9.71 1.41 -6.60
C ALA A 126 -11.07 1.06 -6.00
N ASP A 127 -11.12 0.94 -4.67
CA ASP A 127 -12.33 0.74 -3.89
C ASP A 127 -12.38 1.82 -2.81
N VAL A 128 -13.25 2.81 -3.01
CA VAL A 128 -13.37 3.97 -2.13
C VAL A 128 -13.96 3.57 -0.77
N ASN A 129 -14.79 2.51 -0.72
CA ASN A 129 -15.43 2.07 0.52
C ASN A 129 -14.42 1.38 1.44
N ASP A 130 -13.57 0.53 0.84
CA ASP A 130 -12.47 -0.13 1.56
C ASP A 130 -11.24 0.78 1.69
N ASP A 131 -11.31 1.97 1.10
CA ASP A 131 -10.22 2.92 0.93
C ASP A 131 -8.94 2.23 0.43
N ARG A 132 -9.08 1.26 -0.49
CA ARG A 132 -8.01 0.38 -0.97
C ARG A 132 -7.81 0.50 -2.47
N CYS A 133 -6.57 0.63 -2.91
CA CYS A 133 -6.24 0.64 -4.33
C CYS A 133 -5.05 -0.24 -4.68
N HIS A 134 -5.00 -0.63 -5.96
CA HIS A 134 -3.95 -1.42 -6.58
C HIS A 134 -3.25 -0.54 -7.61
N LEU A 135 -2.12 0.03 -7.21
CA LEU A 135 -1.24 0.79 -8.07
C LEU A 135 -0.36 -0.16 -8.87
N ALA A 136 -0.43 -0.09 -10.20
CA ALA A 136 0.52 -0.77 -11.08
C ALA A 136 1.79 0.06 -11.18
N CYS A 137 2.92 -0.57 -10.89
CA CYS A 137 4.25 0.01 -11.06
C CYS A 137 5.13 -0.89 -11.92
N VAL A 138 6.15 -0.31 -12.53
CA VAL A 138 7.07 -1.04 -13.40
C VAL A 138 8.52 -0.90 -13.00
N THR A 139 9.31 -1.91 -13.36
CA THR A 139 10.76 -1.90 -13.20
C THR A 139 11.44 -2.68 -14.32
N HIS A 140 12.67 -2.27 -14.65
CA HIS A 140 13.57 -3.05 -15.49
C HIS A 140 14.61 -3.84 -14.66
N ASP A 141 14.61 -3.68 -13.33
CA ASP A 141 15.46 -4.44 -12.43
C ASP A 141 14.86 -5.83 -12.20
N LEU A 142 15.27 -6.78 -13.05
CA LEU A 142 14.84 -8.17 -12.94
C LEU A 142 15.41 -8.88 -11.70
N GLN A 143 16.52 -8.40 -11.14
CA GLN A 143 17.07 -8.95 -9.90
C GLN A 143 16.18 -8.58 -8.71
N LEU A 144 15.68 -7.34 -8.65
CA LEU A 144 14.66 -6.94 -7.69
C LEU A 144 13.43 -7.85 -7.79
N LEU A 145 12.87 -8.05 -8.99
CA LEU A 145 11.71 -8.93 -9.17
C LEU A 145 11.93 -10.34 -8.62
N ASN A 146 13.09 -10.94 -8.90
CA ASN A 146 13.42 -12.26 -8.41
C ASN A 146 13.51 -12.29 -6.87
N ARG A 147 14.15 -11.28 -6.27
CA ARG A 147 14.20 -11.13 -4.80
C ARG A 147 12.80 -10.99 -4.21
N LEU A 148 11.92 -10.19 -4.82
CA LEU A 148 10.54 -10.02 -4.37
C LEU A 148 9.78 -11.35 -4.43
N LYS A 149 9.87 -12.10 -5.52
CA LYS A 149 9.23 -13.42 -5.67
C LYS A 149 9.70 -14.42 -4.60
N VAL A 150 11.00 -14.47 -4.33
CA VAL A 150 11.57 -15.33 -3.29
C VAL A 150 11.09 -14.94 -1.90
N GLN A 151 11.02 -13.65 -1.59
CA GLN A 151 10.53 -13.22 -0.28
C GLN A 151 9.03 -13.47 -0.13
N TRP A 152 8.25 -13.23 -1.19
CA TRP A 152 6.80 -13.47 -1.20
C TRP A 152 6.46 -14.94 -0.96
N SER A 153 7.20 -15.88 -1.55
CA SER A 153 6.96 -17.33 -1.38
C SER A 153 7.17 -17.81 0.06
N ARG A 154 7.91 -17.07 0.88
CA ARG A 154 8.11 -17.38 2.31
C ARG A 154 6.91 -17.00 3.17
N TYR A 155 6.06 -16.09 2.69
CA TYR A 155 4.99 -15.54 3.51
C TYR A 155 4.04 -16.60 4.08
N PRO A 156 3.48 -17.55 3.29
CA PRO A 156 2.50 -18.51 3.80
C PRO A 156 3.05 -19.32 4.99
N GLY A 157 4.31 -19.77 4.91
CA GLY A 157 4.96 -20.52 5.99
C GLY A 157 5.22 -19.68 7.25
N LEU A 158 5.67 -18.44 7.09
CA LEU A 158 5.88 -17.53 8.23
C LEU A 158 4.56 -17.12 8.88
N HIS A 159 3.54 -16.88 8.07
CA HIS A 159 2.23 -16.49 8.54
C HIS A 159 1.54 -17.63 9.30
N LYS A 160 1.57 -18.86 8.77
CA LYS A 160 1.04 -20.05 9.47
C LYS A 160 1.62 -20.21 10.87
N LYS A 161 2.95 -20.11 11.01
CA LYS A 161 3.63 -20.18 12.33
C LYS A 161 3.18 -19.10 13.31
N VAL A 162 2.86 -17.91 12.80
CA VAL A 162 2.36 -16.80 13.63
C VAL A 162 0.91 -17.05 14.01
N THR A 163 0.08 -17.54 13.11
CA THR A 163 -1.29 -17.94 13.40
C THR A 163 -1.35 -19.02 14.46
N GLU A 164 -0.61 -20.12 14.31
CA GLU A 164 -0.56 -21.19 15.31
C GLU A 164 -0.11 -20.71 16.70
N LYS A 165 0.69 -19.64 16.76
CA LYS A 165 1.19 -19.08 18.02
C LYS A 165 0.25 -18.06 18.67
N PHE A 166 -0.50 -17.28 17.87
CA PHE A 166 -1.23 -16.09 18.30
C PHE A 166 -2.75 -16.17 18.02
N ASP A 167 -3.32 -17.37 17.93
CA ASP A 167 -4.76 -17.59 17.70
C ASP A 167 -5.59 -17.58 19.00
N ARG A 168 -5.06 -17.05 20.11
CA ARG A 168 -5.82 -17.01 21.37
C ARG A 168 -6.82 -15.86 21.35
N PRO A 169 -7.97 -15.99 22.05
CA PRO A 169 -8.96 -14.92 22.16
C PRO A 169 -8.36 -13.57 22.56
N ASP A 170 -7.45 -13.59 23.54
CA ASP A 170 -6.82 -12.39 24.13
C ASP A 170 -5.63 -11.85 23.31
N ASP A 171 -5.20 -12.58 22.27
CA ASP A 171 -4.12 -12.11 21.40
C ASP A 171 -4.63 -10.94 20.54
N ASN A 172 -4.16 -9.75 20.92
CA ASN A 172 -4.54 -8.50 20.26
C ASN A 172 -3.38 -7.69 19.70
N LEU A 173 -2.17 -8.27 19.67
CA LEU A 173 -0.98 -7.59 19.20
C LEU A 173 -1.11 -7.19 17.72
N VAL A 174 -0.82 -5.92 17.45
CA VAL A 174 -0.81 -5.31 16.12
C VAL A 174 0.59 -4.80 15.81
N ALA A 175 1.03 -5.03 14.58
CA ALA A 175 2.23 -4.42 14.04
C ALA A 175 1.89 -3.65 12.77
N ILE A 176 2.39 -2.40 12.68
CA ILE A 176 2.30 -1.58 11.48
C ILE A 176 3.72 -1.29 11.01
N VAL A 177 3.98 -1.52 9.72
CA VAL A 177 5.24 -1.12 9.10
C VAL A 177 4.97 -0.03 8.07
N SER A 178 5.47 1.17 8.31
CA SER A 178 5.12 2.37 7.55
C SER A 178 6.29 3.32 7.32
N HIS A 179 6.03 4.39 6.57
CA HIS A 179 6.91 5.54 6.38
C HIS A 179 6.28 6.80 7.01
N PRO A 180 6.35 6.96 8.35
CA PRO A 180 5.91 8.16 9.06
C PRO A 180 6.45 9.43 8.40
N HIS A 181 5.58 10.37 8.06
CA HIS A 181 5.87 11.63 7.35
C HIS A 181 6.63 11.45 6.02
N GLY A 182 6.66 10.24 5.46
CA GLY A 182 7.50 9.90 4.31
C GLY A 182 8.99 9.72 4.65
N CYS A 183 9.35 9.61 5.93
CA CYS A 183 10.71 9.35 6.40
C CYS A 183 11.08 7.86 6.24
N SER A 184 12.21 7.48 6.85
CA SER A 184 12.64 6.08 6.93
C SER A 184 11.55 5.16 7.46
N LYS A 185 11.65 3.89 7.11
CA LYS A 185 10.69 2.87 7.55
C LYS A 185 10.71 2.71 9.06
N HIS A 186 9.53 2.64 9.66
CA HIS A 186 9.34 2.40 11.08
C HIS A 186 8.41 1.20 11.32
N VAL A 187 8.60 0.53 12.44
CA VAL A 187 7.71 -0.51 12.94
C VAL A 187 7.07 0.00 14.22
N SER A 188 5.76 0.18 14.19
CA SER A 188 4.95 0.52 15.36
C SER A 188 4.26 -0.74 15.88
N LEU A 189 4.23 -0.90 17.20
CA LEU A 189 3.54 -1.98 17.89
C LEU A 189 2.45 -1.41 18.77
N GLY A 190 1.35 -2.14 18.91
CA GLY A 190 0.23 -1.78 19.77
C GLY A 190 -0.74 -2.94 19.87
N SER A 191 -1.98 -2.64 20.24
CA SER A 191 -3.03 -3.64 20.37
C SER A 191 -4.29 -3.16 19.67
N TRP A 192 -5.08 -4.09 19.13
CA TRP A 192 -6.44 -3.76 18.69
C TRP A 192 -7.40 -3.79 19.90
N THR A 193 -8.37 -2.90 19.89
CA THR A 193 -9.34 -2.72 20.98
C THR A 193 -10.76 -3.09 20.56
N HIS A 194 -11.10 -2.88 19.29
CA HIS A 194 -12.42 -3.18 18.75
C HIS A 194 -12.28 -3.86 17.38
N LYS A 195 -13.18 -4.81 17.11
CA LYS A 195 -13.31 -5.49 15.83
C LYS A 195 -14.75 -5.33 15.37
N MET A 196 -14.95 -4.76 14.18
CA MET A 196 -16.26 -4.58 13.56
C MET A 196 -16.34 -5.39 12.28
N THR A 197 -17.43 -6.12 12.09
CA THR A 197 -17.74 -6.77 10.80
C THR A 197 -18.67 -5.84 10.03
N THR A 198 -18.22 -5.36 8.87
CA THR A 198 -18.93 -4.35 8.08
C THR A 198 -19.54 -4.91 6.79
N GLY A 199 -19.47 -6.23 6.59
CA GLY A 199 -20.12 -6.93 5.49
C GLY A 199 -19.46 -8.27 5.21
N GLU A 200 -19.64 -8.79 4.01
CA GLU A 200 -18.93 -9.96 3.48
C GLU A 200 -18.21 -9.59 2.18
N SER A 201 -16.90 -9.83 2.11
CA SER A 201 -16.13 -9.63 0.88
C SER A 201 -16.32 -10.76 -0.12
N SER A 202 -16.69 -11.94 0.38
CA SER A 202 -17.06 -13.15 -0.36
C SER A 202 -17.79 -14.10 0.59
N PRO A 203 -18.54 -15.10 0.11
CA PRO A 203 -19.23 -16.04 0.98
C PRO A 203 -18.31 -16.61 2.07
N GLY A 204 -18.69 -16.44 3.34
CA GLY A 204 -17.91 -16.91 4.50
C GLY A 204 -16.66 -16.08 4.85
N HIS A 205 -16.45 -14.94 4.20
CA HIS A 205 -15.31 -14.05 4.44
C HIS A 205 -15.82 -12.66 4.83
N PRO A 206 -16.03 -12.40 6.13
CA PRO A 206 -16.50 -11.10 6.57
C PRO A 206 -15.47 -10.02 6.26
N TYR A 207 -15.95 -8.86 5.81
CA TYR A 207 -15.14 -7.64 5.80
C TYR A 207 -15.03 -7.15 7.25
N VAL A 208 -13.80 -6.96 7.73
CA VAL A 208 -13.52 -6.67 9.14
C VAL A 208 -12.67 -5.41 9.27
N MET A 209 -13.11 -4.49 10.12
CA MET A 209 -12.36 -3.31 10.52
C MET A 209 -11.86 -3.46 11.97
N TYR A 210 -10.68 -2.93 12.24
CA TYR A 210 -10.08 -2.95 13.57
C TYR A 210 -9.75 -1.54 14.03
N THR A 211 -10.13 -1.22 15.26
CA THR A 211 -9.60 -0.06 16.00
C THR A 211 -8.40 -0.52 16.80
N TYR A 212 -7.31 0.27 16.79
CA TYR A 212 -6.06 -0.09 17.47
C TYR A 212 -5.35 1.10 18.09
N THR A 213 -4.50 0.82 19.06
CA THR A 213 -3.68 1.79 19.79
C THR A 213 -2.31 2.05 19.15
N THR A 214 -1.99 1.32 18.08
CA THR A 214 -0.70 1.43 17.38
C THR A 214 -0.52 2.84 16.82
N ALA A 215 0.59 3.49 17.17
CA ALA A 215 0.87 4.86 16.75
C ALA A 215 1.01 4.97 15.22
N THR A 216 0.26 5.91 14.64
CA THR A 216 0.29 6.30 13.23
C THR A 216 0.28 7.82 13.11
N CYS A 217 0.76 8.33 11.98
CA CYS A 217 0.79 9.75 11.67
C CYS A 217 0.66 9.95 10.14
N PRO A 218 0.60 11.19 9.63
CA PRO A 218 0.68 11.44 8.18
C PRO A 218 1.82 10.66 7.53
N GLY A 219 1.60 10.09 6.35
CA GLY A 219 2.55 9.19 5.67
C GLY A 219 2.41 7.70 6.05
N SER A 220 1.76 7.37 7.18
CA SER A 220 1.44 5.98 7.53
C SER A 220 0.25 5.41 6.76
N SER A 221 -0.56 6.26 6.13
CA SER A 221 -1.69 5.86 5.29
C SER A 221 -1.31 4.84 4.23
N GLY A 222 -2.14 3.82 4.07
CA GLY A 222 -1.92 2.68 3.16
C GLY A 222 -0.93 1.62 3.69
N ALA A 223 -0.33 1.83 4.86
CA ALA A 223 0.51 0.82 5.50
C ALA A 223 -0.28 -0.44 5.85
N THR A 224 0.38 -1.59 5.79
CA THR A 224 -0.21 -2.86 6.22
C THR A 224 -0.38 -2.86 7.73
N VAL A 225 -1.62 -3.09 8.18
CA VAL A 225 -1.97 -3.37 9.56
C VAL A 225 -1.97 -4.89 9.75
N TYR A 226 -0.94 -5.39 10.43
CA TYR A 226 -0.77 -6.82 10.66
C TYR A 226 -1.31 -7.20 12.04
N ILE A 227 -2.49 -7.84 12.06
CA ILE A 227 -3.09 -8.37 13.28
C ILE A 227 -2.52 -9.76 13.53
N MET A 228 -1.77 -9.93 14.62
CA MET A 228 -1.12 -11.22 14.89
C MET A 228 -2.18 -12.32 15.07
N GLY A 229 -1.96 -13.43 14.37
CA GLY A 229 -2.82 -14.60 14.35
C GLY A 229 -4.20 -14.45 13.70
N ARG A 230 -4.61 -13.25 13.28
CA ARG A 230 -5.95 -13.00 12.71
C ARG A 230 -5.94 -12.41 11.31
N SER A 231 -4.77 -12.16 10.75
CA SER A 231 -4.61 -11.87 9.32
C SER A 231 -4.95 -13.12 8.50
N TRP A 232 -5.73 -13.00 7.42
CA TRP A 232 -6.09 -14.12 6.52
C TRP A 232 -5.07 -14.29 5.38
N GLY A 233 -3.82 -13.89 5.64
CA GLY A 233 -2.75 -13.77 4.65
C GLY A 233 -2.60 -12.37 4.05
N LEU A 234 -1.47 -12.11 3.35
CA LEU A 234 -1.12 -10.77 2.86
C LEU A 234 -2.24 -10.15 2.01
N TRP A 235 -2.93 -10.93 1.17
CA TRP A 235 -4.01 -10.45 0.28
C TRP A 235 -5.16 -9.76 1.01
N TYR A 236 -5.43 -10.17 2.25
CA TYR A 236 -6.58 -9.73 3.03
C TYR A 236 -6.16 -8.88 4.23
N ASN A 237 -4.87 -8.55 4.34
CA ASN A 237 -4.43 -7.66 5.41
C ASN A 237 -5.12 -6.30 5.27
N GLN A 238 -5.47 -5.76 6.42
CA GLN A 238 -6.02 -4.43 6.52
C GLN A 238 -4.96 -3.40 6.17
N ILE A 239 -5.40 -2.29 5.59
CA ILE A 239 -4.56 -1.12 5.33
C ILE A 239 -4.97 -0.01 6.28
N HIS A 240 -4.01 0.80 6.71
CA HIS A 240 -4.30 1.94 7.56
C HIS A 240 -4.97 3.05 6.74
N SER A 241 -6.20 3.42 7.11
CA SER A 241 -7.03 4.43 6.43
C SER A 241 -7.28 5.69 7.25
N GLY A 242 -6.67 5.84 8.44
CA GLY A 242 -6.85 7.01 9.31
C GLY A 242 -8.31 7.29 9.72
N TYR A 243 -9.19 6.29 9.62
CA TYR A 243 -10.62 6.39 9.89
C TYR A 243 -10.96 5.95 11.31
N ASN A 244 -11.74 6.74 12.05
CA ASN A 244 -12.14 6.43 13.43
C ASN A 244 -13.59 5.93 13.58
N GLY A 245 -14.29 5.62 12.49
CA GLY A 245 -15.72 5.25 12.52
C GLY A 245 -16.65 6.43 12.25
N GLU A 246 -16.17 7.67 12.39
CA GLU A 246 -16.92 8.87 12.09
C GLU A 246 -16.24 9.65 10.97
N ASP A 247 -14.95 9.94 11.08
CA ASP A 247 -14.20 10.79 10.17
C ASP A 247 -12.90 10.11 9.68
N ASN A 248 -12.50 10.46 8.45
CA ASN A 248 -11.21 10.10 7.88
C ASN A 248 -10.25 11.29 8.03
N PHE A 249 -9.24 11.15 8.89
CA PHE A 249 -8.23 12.19 9.13
C PHE A 249 -7.04 12.09 8.18
N SER A 250 -7.08 11.16 7.22
CA SER A 250 -6.00 10.99 6.27
C SER A 250 -5.88 12.21 5.36
N GLY A 251 -4.71 12.83 5.35
CA GLY A 251 -4.44 14.04 4.56
C GLY A 251 -4.69 15.34 5.32
N ASN A 252 -5.29 15.29 6.51
CA ASN A 252 -5.17 16.35 7.50
C ASN A 252 -3.78 16.18 8.12
N GLY A 253 -2.77 16.72 7.43
CA GLY A 253 -1.48 16.95 8.08
C GLY A 253 -1.78 17.72 9.36
N CYS A 254 -1.55 17.11 10.52
CA CYS A 254 -1.31 17.94 11.68
C CYS A 254 -0.03 18.70 11.35
N ASP A 255 -0.18 19.93 10.86
CA ASP A 255 0.84 20.96 10.91
C ASP A 255 1.06 21.36 12.38
#